data_AF-A0A5E4TE84-F1
#
_entry.id   AF-A0A5E4TE84-F1
#
_cell.length_a   1.000
_cell.length_b   1.000
_cell.length_c   1.000
_cell.angle_alpha   90.00
_cell.angle_beta   90.00
_cell.angle_gamma   90.00
#
_symmetry.space_group_name_H-M   'P 1'
#
loop_
_entity.id
_entity.type
_entity.pdbx_description
1 polymer ?
#
loop_
_entity_poly.entity_id
_entity_poly.type
_entity_poly.pdbx_seq_one_letter_code
_entity_poly.pdbx_strand_id
1 'polypeptide(L)'
;MTTLLFCTSYIKDADAWRTRYRRWLDFYRDGPIAADRMIMIDDGSPWLPEPDVLPTVSAERDPGALEAKHCILRFATNLGRQSMSAYPGWWRSFLHSLTVAKAMGADKIVHIESDAFTMSQPLADFINQTRSGWHVLWAQRYAMPETAIQVICQDQFDAMEAFRDSHPDLDFPDIAERILPFTSVNRTFKGDRYSEFKRNRGIFRSRKFNFLPIFQWDFFWEPIPADADFATQVVERQRVSFRGG
;
A
#
# COMPACT_ATOMS: atom_id res chain seq x y z
N MET A 1 19.46 8.65 4.48
CA MET A 1 18.16 8.88 5.12
C MET A 1 17.52 7.51 5.22
N THR A 2 17.47 6.99 6.43
CA THR A 2 17.02 5.62 6.69
C THR A 2 15.52 5.54 6.37
N THR A 3 15.15 4.73 5.39
CA THR A 3 13.78 4.66 4.86
C THR A 3 13.20 3.25 5.00
N LEU A 4 12.03 3.18 5.63
CA LEU A 4 11.16 2.00 5.63
C LEU A 4 10.16 2.11 4.48
N LEU A 5 10.21 1.18 3.51
CA LEU A 5 9.14 0.98 2.55
C LEU A 5 8.23 -0.16 3.03
N PHE A 6 6.92 0.03 3.02
CA PHE A 6 6.01 -1.05 3.35
C PHE A 6 4.68 -1.00 2.61
N CYS A 7 4.04 -2.16 2.54
CA CYS A 7 2.62 -2.28 2.24
C CYS A 7 1.91 -3.04 3.37
N THR A 8 0.62 -2.80 3.54
CA THR A 8 -0.26 -3.69 4.32
C THR A 8 -0.66 -4.89 3.48
N SER A 9 -0.86 -6.04 4.13
CA SER A 9 -1.14 -7.29 3.43
C SER A 9 -2.13 -8.21 4.15
N TYR A 10 -2.89 -8.92 3.32
CA TYR A 10 -3.73 -10.07 3.66
C TYR A 10 -3.80 -11.02 2.45
N ILE A 11 -2.96 -12.04 2.46
CA ILE A 11 -2.74 -13.05 1.44
C ILE A 11 -3.67 -14.24 1.70
N LYS A 12 -4.90 -14.13 1.18
CA LYS A 12 -5.93 -15.18 1.34
C LYS A 12 -5.57 -16.53 0.71
N ASP A 13 -4.79 -16.54 -0.37
CA ASP A 13 -4.48 -17.72 -1.20
C ASP A 13 -3.29 -17.43 -2.14
N ALA A 14 -2.77 -18.48 -2.79
CA ALA A 14 -1.67 -18.39 -3.75
C ALA A 14 -1.98 -17.47 -4.96
N ASP A 15 -3.26 -17.31 -5.30
CA ASP A 15 -3.70 -16.43 -6.39
C ASP A 15 -3.57 -14.95 -5.99
N ALA A 16 -3.97 -14.58 -4.78
CA ALA A 16 -3.74 -13.25 -4.22
C ALA A 16 -2.26 -12.91 -4.13
N TRP A 17 -1.43 -13.88 -3.74
CA TRP A 17 0.02 -13.73 -3.79
C TRP A 17 0.51 -13.42 -5.20
N ARG A 18 0.22 -14.28 -6.17
CA ARG A 18 0.70 -14.14 -7.56
C ARG A 18 0.25 -12.82 -8.19
N THR A 19 -1.02 -12.44 -8.01
CA THR A 19 -1.65 -11.35 -8.75
C THR A 19 -1.52 -9.97 -8.11
N ARG A 20 -1.16 -9.89 -6.82
CA ARG A 20 -1.01 -8.64 -6.06
C ARG A 20 0.36 -8.53 -5.40
N TYR A 21 0.59 -9.31 -4.34
CA TYR A 21 1.74 -9.12 -3.45
C TYR A 21 3.07 -9.42 -4.13
N ARG A 22 3.16 -10.48 -4.93
CA ARG A 22 4.36 -10.80 -5.70
C ARG A 22 4.68 -9.72 -6.73
N ARG A 23 3.67 -9.16 -7.41
CA ARG A 23 3.88 -8.06 -8.36
C ARG A 23 4.40 -6.81 -7.67
N TRP A 24 3.86 -6.47 -6.50
CA TRP A 24 4.35 -5.36 -5.69
C TRP A 24 5.80 -5.60 -5.24
N LEU A 25 6.09 -6.80 -4.75
CA LEU A 25 7.43 -7.21 -4.33
C LEU A 25 8.44 -7.10 -5.47
N ASP A 26 8.12 -7.69 -6.63
CA ASP A 26 8.99 -7.71 -7.81
C ASP A 26 9.19 -6.28 -8.36
N PHE A 27 8.18 -5.41 -8.26
CA PHE A 27 8.27 -4.03 -8.72
C PHE A 27 9.17 -3.16 -7.84
N TYR A 28 9.09 -3.31 -6.51
CA TYR A 28 9.80 -2.42 -5.57
C TYR A 28 11.13 -2.97 -5.06
N ARG A 29 11.40 -4.28 -5.17
CA ARG A 29 12.65 -4.91 -4.71
C ARG A 29 13.91 -4.24 -5.27
N ASP A 30 13.89 -3.96 -6.56
CA ASP A 30 14.92 -3.21 -7.29
C ASP A 30 14.31 -1.96 -7.95
N GLY A 31 13.25 -1.45 -7.33
CA GLY A 31 12.39 -0.42 -7.88
C GLY A 31 12.90 1.00 -7.62
N PRO A 32 12.06 2.00 -7.90
CA PRO A 32 12.48 3.40 -7.92
C PRO A 32 12.56 4.05 -6.54
N ILE A 33 12.23 3.33 -5.46
CA ILE A 33 12.19 3.86 -4.10
C ILE A 33 13.46 3.44 -3.35
N ALA A 34 14.25 4.41 -2.91
CA ALA A 34 15.46 4.17 -2.12
C ALA A 34 15.07 3.81 -0.68
N ALA A 35 14.91 2.51 -0.43
CA ALA A 35 14.53 1.97 0.88
C ALA A 35 15.65 1.09 1.48
N ASP A 36 15.92 1.29 2.76
CA ASP A 36 16.85 0.49 3.54
C ASP A 36 16.21 -0.84 3.95
N ARG A 37 14.90 -0.84 4.18
CA ARG A 37 14.08 -2.04 4.39
C ARG A 37 12.79 -1.95 3.62
N MET A 38 12.35 -3.10 3.09
CA MET A 38 11.05 -3.23 2.43
C MET A 38 10.28 -4.39 3.07
N ILE A 39 9.15 -4.11 3.71
CA ILE A 39 8.38 -5.13 4.44
C ILE A 39 6.92 -5.18 4.00
N MET A 40 6.31 -6.35 4.11
CA MET A 40 4.86 -6.50 4.08
C MET A 40 4.37 -6.67 5.51
N ILE A 41 3.57 -5.75 6.02
CA ILE A 41 2.96 -5.91 7.34
C ILE A 41 1.64 -6.66 7.16
N ASP A 42 1.56 -7.87 7.71
CA ASP A 42 0.55 -8.87 7.38
C ASP A 42 -0.45 -9.10 8.50
N ASP A 43 -1.73 -8.95 8.17
CA ASP A 43 -2.86 -9.06 9.09
C ASP A 43 -3.31 -10.52 9.30
N GLY A 44 -2.37 -11.42 9.59
CA GLY A 44 -2.69 -12.81 9.91
C GLY A 44 -3.19 -13.63 8.73
N SER A 45 -2.48 -13.57 7.61
CA SER A 45 -2.83 -14.29 6.39
C SER A 45 -2.90 -15.81 6.58
N PRO A 46 -3.88 -16.51 5.98
CA PRO A 46 -3.95 -17.97 6.02
C PRO A 46 -2.96 -18.64 5.05
N TRP A 47 -2.44 -17.90 4.07
CA TRP A 47 -1.47 -18.39 3.10
C TRP A 47 -0.23 -17.51 3.11
N LEU A 48 0.94 -18.11 2.98
CA LEU A 48 2.23 -17.41 2.90
C LEU A 48 3.06 -18.01 1.76
N PRO A 49 3.92 -17.21 1.10
CA PRO A 49 4.90 -17.76 0.19
C PRO A 49 5.91 -18.63 0.94
N GLU A 50 6.63 -19.47 0.21
CA GLU A 50 7.74 -20.23 0.76
C GLU A 50 8.81 -19.28 1.34
N PRO A 51 9.47 -19.65 2.46
CA PRO A 51 10.42 -18.76 3.15
C PRO A 51 11.63 -18.34 2.31
N ASP A 52 12.00 -19.11 1.28
CA ASP A 52 13.06 -18.80 0.33
C ASP A 52 12.68 -17.67 -0.65
N VAL A 53 11.38 -17.45 -0.88
CA VAL A 53 10.87 -16.36 -1.70
C VAL A 53 10.82 -15.05 -0.92
N LEU A 54 10.26 -15.11 0.30
CA LEU A 54 10.18 -13.98 1.23
C LEU A 54 10.02 -14.52 2.67
N PRO A 55 11.02 -14.34 3.55
CA PRO A 55 10.93 -14.86 4.91
C PRO A 55 9.78 -14.19 5.67
N THR A 56 9.09 -14.98 6.51
CA THR A 56 8.05 -14.48 7.41
C THR A 56 8.59 -14.41 8.84
N VAL A 57 8.40 -13.28 9.48
CA VAL A 57 8.74 -13.03 10.89
C VAL A 57 7.47 -12.61 11.63
N SER A 58 7.38 -13.01 12.90
CA SER A 58 6.27 -12.62 13.78
C SER A 58 6.34 -11.12 14.11
N ALA A 59 5.20 -10.43 14.01
CA ALA A 59 5.02 -9.02 14.36
C ALA A 59 5.08 -8.77 15.88
N GLU A 60 4.99 -9.83 16.68
CA GLU A 60 5.11 -9.79 18.13
C GLU A 60 6.58 -9.82 18.61
N ARG A 61 7.54 -10.06 17.70
CA ARG A 61 8.97 -9.95 18.00
C ARG A 61 9.42 -8.51 17.95
N ASP A 62 10.53 -8.22 18.63
CA ASP A 62 11.20 -6.92 18.51
C ASP A 62 11.57 -6.63 17.04
N PRO A 63 11.00 -5.59 16.41
CA PRO A 63 11.31 -5.23 15.03
C PRO A 63 12.78 -4.80 14.82
N GLY A 64 13.47 -4.38 15.88
CA GLY A 64 14.89 -4.03 15.85
C GLY A 64 15.79 -5.22 15.55
N ALA A 65 15.34 -6.43 15.91
CA ALA A 65 16.06 -7.69 15.66
C ALA A 65 15.83 -8.27 14.25
N LEU A 66 15.04 -7.60 13.40
CA LEU A 66 14.85 -8.02 12.01
C LEU A 66 16.13 -7.81 11.21
N GLU A 67 16.82 -8.88 10.82
CA GLU A 67 18.01 -8.81 9.95
C GLU A 67 17.66 -8.79 8.46
N ALA A 68 16.50 -9.34 8.09
CA ALA A 68 16.10 -9.45 6.69
C ALA A 68 15.76 -8.07 6.10
N LYS A 69 16.43 -7.72 4.99
CA LYS A 69 16.11 -6.51 4.21
C LYS A 69 14.67 -6.53 3.69
N HIS A 70 14.22 -7.71 3.25
CA HIS A 70 12.88 -7.96 2.74
C HIS A 70 12.21 -9.09 3.53
N CYS A 71 11.03 -8.84 4.09
CA CYS A 71 10.28 -9.86 4.81
C CYS A 71 8.77 -9.58 4.88
N ILE A 72 8.01 -10.59 5.29
CA ILE A 72 6.65 -10.43 5.79
C ILE A 72 6.75 -10.33 7.32
N LEU A 73 6.21 -9.25 7.90
CA LEU A 73 6.02 -9.10 9.33
C LEU A 73 4.56 -9.40 9.68
N ARG A 74 4.29 -10.58 10.24
CA ARG A 74 2.95 -11.15 10.35
C ARG A 74 2.44 -11.19 11.78
N PHE A 75 1.24 -10.68 11.98
CA PHE A 75 0.48 -10.89 13.21
C PHE A 75 -0.07 -12.32 13.29
N ALA A 76 -0.16 -12.87 14.49
CA ALA A 76 -0.70 -14.21 14.70
C ALA A 76 -2.21 -14.31 14.38
N THR A 77 -2.95 -13.24 14.64
CA THR A 77 -4.41 -13.16 14.43
C THR A 77 -4.76 -12.30 13.23
N ASN A 78 -5.95 -12.47 12.68
CA ASN A 78 -6.50 -11.62 11.63
C ASN A 78 -7.63 -10.76 12.23
N LEU A 79 -7.53 -9.44 12.10
CA LEU A 79 -8.61 -8.51 12.51
C LEU A 79 -9.53 -8.19 11.33
N GLY A 80 -8.96 -8.17 10.12
CA GLY A 80 -9.67 -8.15 8.86
C GLY A 80 -10.32 -6.80 8.57
N ARG A 81 -11.24 -6.84 7.59
CA ARG A 81 -12.08 -5.73 7.21
C ARG A 81 -13.54 -6.09 7.47
N GLN A 82 -14.16 -5.35 8.38
CA GLN A 82 -15.54 -5.58 8.79
C GLN A 82 -16.53 -4.80 7.91
N SER A 83 -16.14 -3.63 7.40
CA SER A 83 -16.96 -2.83 6.49
C SER A 83 -16.11 -1.90 5.59
N MET A 84 -16.76 -1.05 4.80
CA MET A 84 -16.05 -0.05 4.00
C MET A 84 -15.28 0.97 4.86
N SER A 85 -15.82 1.34 6.02
CA SER A 85 -15.21 2.27 6.98
C SER A 85 -14.53 1.59 8.16
N ALA A 86 -14.82 0.31 8.43
CA ALA A 86 -14.23 -0.47 9.52
C ALA A 86 -13.23 -1.51 8.98
N TYR A 87 -11.94 -1.17 9.04
CA TYR A 87 -10.83 -2.00 8.57
C TYR A 87 -9.70 -2.09 9.61
N PRO A 88 -9.96 -2.68 10.79
CA PRO A 88 -9.00 -2.73 11.89
C PRO A 88 -7.70 -3.43 11.51
N GLY A 89 -7.72 -4.39 10.58
CA GLY A 89 -6.51 -5.05 10.11
C GLY A 89 -5.55 -4.13 9.35
N TRP A 90 -6.10 -3.23 8.53
CA TRP A 90 -5.30 -2.22 7.85
C TRP A 90 -4.76 -1.19 8.85
N TRP A 91 -5.59 -0.72 9.79
CA TRP A 91 -5.16 0.20 10.84
C TRP A 91 -4.04 -0.37 11.70
N ARG A 92 -4.19 -1.61 12.18
CA ARG A 92 -3.15 -2.30 12.95
C ARG A 92 -1.84 -2.35 12.16
N SER A 93 -1.91 -2.81 10.91
CA SER A 93 -0.73 -2.96 10.07
C SER A 93 -0.06 -1.62 9.74
N PHE A 94 -0.87 -0.62 9.39
CA PHE A 94 -0.40 0.73 9.07
C PHE A 94 0.25 1.40 10.29
N LEU A 95 -0.42 1.39 11.45
CA LEU A 95 0.09 2.02 12.67
C LEU A 95 1.29 1.27 13.26
N HIS A 96 1.37 -0.05 13.06
CA HIS A 96 2.53 -0.84 13.48
C HIS A 96 3.80 -0.51 12.67
N SER A 97 3.68 0.06 11.46
CA SER A 97 4.85 0.55 10.71
C SER A 97 5.67 1.57 11.50
N LEU A 98 5.03 2.36 12.38
CA LEU A 98 5.72 3.31 13.26
C LEU A 98 6.62 2.60 14.27
N THR A 99 6.15 1.49 14.85
CA THR A 99 6.96 0.68 15.77
C THR A 99 8.20 0.14 15.06
N VAL A 100 8.03 -0.35 13.83
CA VAL A 100 9.16 -0.84 13.02
C VAL A 100 10.13 0.29 12.67
N ALA A 101 9.60 1.43 12.24
CA ALA A 101 10.38 2.61 11.86
C ALA A 101 11.23 3.11 13.03
N LYS A 102 10.65 3.24 14.23
CA LYS A 102 11.38 3.64 15.45
C LYS A 102 12.46 2.62 15.80
N ALA A 103 12.17 1.32 15.75
CA ALA A 103 13.12 0.27 16.11
C ALA A 103 14.34 0.21 15.18
N MET A 104 14.19 0.59 13.91
CA MET A 104 15.31 0.66 12.96
C MET A 104 15.99 2.03 12.88
N GLY A 105 15.53 3.03 13.66
CA GLY A 105 16.02 4.40 13.55
C GLY A 105 15.73 5.04 12.19
N ALA A 106 14.55 4.78 11.62
CA ALA A 106 14.15 5.35 10.34
C ALA A 106 13.87 6.86 10.44
N ASP A 107 14.31 7.59 9.42
CA ASP A 107 14.00 9.00 9.20
C ASP A 107 12.67 9.17 8.43
N LYS A 108 12.22 8.10 7.76
CA LYS A 108 11.08 8.15 6.83
C LYS A 108 10.38 6.81 6.70
N ILE A 109 9.05 6.84 6.70
CA ILE A 109 8.18 5.73 6.33
C ILE A 109 7.56 6.05 4.97
N VAL A 110 7.61 5.09 4.06
CA VAL A 110 6.93 5.13 2.77
C VAL A 110 5.91 4.00 2.75
N HIS A 111 4.64 4.35 2.81
CA HIS A 111 3.54 3.40 2.61
C HIS A 111 3.17 3.40 1.13
N ILE A 112 3.13 2.22 0.52
CA ILE A 112 2.56 2.03 -0.82
C ILE A 112 1.66 0.80 -0.74
N GLU A 113 0.36 0.94 -1.00
CA GLU A 113 -0.56 -0.21 -0.98
C GLU A 113 -0.11 -1.31 -1.94
N SER A 114 -0.45 -2.55 -1.60
CA SER A 114 0.01 -3.75 -2.33
C SER A 114 -0.52 -3.87 -3.78
N ASP A 115 -1.40 -2.96 -4.19
CA ASP A 115 -1.91 -2.76 -5.56
C ASP A 115 -1.67 -1.34 -6.10
N ALA A 116 -0.76 -0.58 -5.49
CA ALA A 116 -0.33 0.74 -5.93
C ALA A 116 1.10 0.76 -6.48
N PHE A 117 1.31 1.52 -7.55
CA PHE A 117 2.56 1.56 -8.31
C PHE A 117 3.00 2.98 -8.63
N THR A 118 4.27 3.29 -8.33
CA THR A 118 4.97 4.54 -8.69
C THR A 118 5.53 4.39 -10.10
N MET A 119 5.06 5.18 -11.05
CA MET A 119 5.29 4.93 -12.48
C MET A 119 6.22 5.95 -13.16
N SER A 120 6.52 7.08 -12.51
CA SER A 120 7.36 8.14 -13.09
C SER A 120 8.55 8.50 -12.21
N GLN A 121 9.65 8.88 -12.86
CA GLN A 121 10.84 9.43 -12.18
C GLN A 121 10.50 10.65 -11.30
N PRO A 122 9.70 11.64 -11.73
CA PRO A 122 9.35 12.78 -10.88
C PRO A 122 8.66 12.38 -9.57
N LEU A 123 7.77 11.38 -9.58
CA LEU A 123 7.13 10.90 -8.36
C LEU A 123 8.12 10.13 -7.47
N ALA A 124 8.97 9.29 -8.06
CA ALA A 124 10.01 8.60 -7.33
C ALA A 124 10.99 9.58 -6.66
N ASP A 125 11.41 10.62 -7.38
CA ASP A 125 12.26 11.69 -6.87
C ASP A 125 11.59 12.41 -5.70
N PHE A 126 10.31 12.76 -5.84
CA PHE A 126 9.55 13.34 -4.73
C PHE A 126 9.53 12.43 -3.51
N ILE A 127 9.20 11.15 -3.66
CA ILE A 127 9.17 10.18 -2.55
C ILE A 127 10.55 10.08 -1.91
N ASN A 128 11.62 9.97 -2.71
CA ASN A 128 12.97 9.77 -2.23
C ASN A 128 13.54 11.01 -1.53
N GLN A 129 13.27 12.20 -2.07
CA GLN A 129 13.87 13.47 -1.63
C GLN A 129 13.08 14.17 -0.51
N THR A 130 11.83 13.77 -0.24
CA THR A 130 11.03 14.31 0.87
C THR A 130 11.67 14.01 2.22
N ARG A 131 11.82 15.05 3.06
CA ARG A 131 12.55 15.02 4.34
C ARG A 131 11.75 15.51 5.56
N SER A 132 10.56 16.05 5.36
CA SER A 132 9.70 16.54 6.45
C SER A 132 8.24 16.42 6.07
N GLY A 133 7.35 16.22 7.04
CA GLY A 133 5.89 16.19 6.85
C GLY A 133 5.32 14.81 6.53
N TRP A 134 3.99 14.77 6.43
CA TRP A 134 3.16 13.63 6.05
C TRP A 134 2.44 13.98 4.76
N HIS A 135 2.93 13.40 3.67
CA HIS A 135 2.48 13.70 2.31
C HIS A 135 1.66 12.56 1.74
N VAL A 136 0.59 12.94 1.07
CA VAL A 136 -0.24 12.06 0.25
C VAL A 136 -0.47 12.70 -1.11
N LEU A 137 -0.97 11.92 -2.06
CA LEU A 137 -1.29 12.40 -3.41
C LEU A 137 -2.74 12.88 -3.48
N TRP A 138 -3.14 13.46 -4.60
CA TRP A 138 -4.51 13.87 -4.86
C TRP A 138 -5.18 12.94 -5.88
N ALA A 139 -6.33 12.36 -5.53
CA ALA A 139 -7.17 11.66 -6.48
C ALA A 139 -8.09 12.67 -7.18
N GLN A 140 -7.76 13.04 -8.42
CA GLN A 140 -8.50 14.07 -9.14
C GLN A 140 -9.98 13.72 -9.34
N ARG A 141 -10.28 12.46 -9.67
CA ARG A 141 -11.66 12.01 -9.91
C ARG A 141 -12.54 12.07 -8.68
N TYR A 142 -11.97 11.74 -7.52
CA TYR A 142 -12.71 11.65 -6.26
C TYR A 142 -12.67 12.94 -5.44
N ALA A 143 -11.90 13.92 -5.88
CA ALA A 143 -11.68 15.18 -5.19
C ALA A 143 -11.31 15.00 -3.71
N MET A 144 -10.42 14.04 -3.43
CA MET A 144 -9.96 13.73 -2.08
C MET A 144 -8.47 13.35 -2.06
N PRO A 145 -7.81 13.37 -0.89
CA PRO A 145 -6.48 12.79 -0.73
C PRO A 145 -6.47 11.30 -1.12
N GLU A 146 -5.40 10.85 -1.76
CA GLU A 146 -5.14 9.45 -2.09
C GLU A 146 -4.10 8.86 -1.13
N THR A 147 -4.53 7.92 -0.31
CA THR A 147 -3.77 7.32 0.78
C THR A 147 -3.00 6.06 0.38
N ALA A 148 -3.17 5.61 -0.86
CA ALA A 148 -2.45 4.45 -1.39
C ALA A 148 -0.93 4.66 -1.46
N ILE A 149 -0.46 5.91 -1.55
CA ILE A 149 0.96 6.28 -1.47
C ILE A 149 1.09 7.37 -0.40
N GLN A 150 1.85 7.11 0.65
CA GLN A 150 2.10 8.06 1.73
C GLN A 150 3.59 8.15 2.05
N VAL A 151 4.07 9.36 2.31
CA VAL A 151 5.44 9.63 2.74
C VAL A 151 5.39 10.34 4.08
N ILE A 152 5.84 9.67 5.14
CA ILE A 152 5.75 10.13 6.52
C ILE A 152 7.16 10.29 7.05
N CYS A 153 7.60 11.52 7.26
CA CYS A 153 8.91 11.83 7.79
C CYS A 153 8.93 11.81 9.33
N GLN A 154 10.13 11.71 9.88
CA GLN A 154 10.38 11.57 11.32
C GLN A 154 9.69 12.66 12.16
N ASP A 155 9.60 13.89 11.65
CA ASP A 155 8.91 15.02 12.31
C ASP A 155 7.40 14.79 12.51
N GLN A 156 6.81 13.77 11.88
CA GLN A 156 5.40 13.39 12.00
C GLN A 156 5.18 12.11 12.79
N PHE A 157 6.24 11.47 13.31
CA PHE A 157 6.11 10.21 14.06
C PHE A 157 5.31 10.40 15.35
N ASP A 158 5.51 11.51 16.05
CA ASP A 158 4.75 11.82 17.28
C ASP A 158 3.26 12.07 16.97
N ALA A 159 2.94 12.69 15.83
CA ALA A 159 1.56 12.87 15.40
C ALA A 159 0.89 11.53 15.06
N MET A 160 1.61 10.63 14.38
CA MET A 160 1.13 9.27 14.09
C MET A 160 0.96 8.43 15.37
N GLU A 161 1.86 8.58 16.35
CA GLU A 161 1.75 7.95 17.67
C GLU A 161 0.53 8.45 18.44
N ALA A 162 0.37 9.77 18.56
CA ALA A 162 -0.79 10.36 19.23
C ALA A 162 -2.12 9.95 18.56
N PHE A 163 -2.12 9.84 17.22
CA PHE A 163 -3.28 9.33 16.48
C PHE A 163 -3.59 7.86 16.80
N ARG A 164 -2.56 7.00 16.87
CA ARG A 164 -2.72 5.59 17.29
C ARG A 164 -3.25 5.49 18.72
N ASP A 165 -2.63 6.22 19.64
CA ASP A 165 -2.90 6.11 21.08
C ASP A 165 -4.27 6.69 21.46
N SER A 166 -4.83 7.59 20.65
CA SER A 166 -6.21 8.07 20.78
C SER A 166 -7.27 7.09 20.28
N HIS A 167 -6.88 6.02 19.59
CA HIS A 167 -7.78 4.99 19.04
C HIS A 167 -7.29 3.57 19.37
N PRO A 168 -7.18 3.20 20.67
CA PRO A 168 -6.62 1.91 21.08
C PRO A 168 -7.40 0.70 20.56
N ASP A 169 -8.71 0.86 20.33
CA ASP A 169 -9.60 -0.20 19.85
C ASP A 169 -9.59 -0.34 18.32
N LEU A 170 -8.81 0.49 17.60
CA LEU A 170 -8.75 0.55 16.14
C LEU A 170 -10.12 0.81 15.48
N ASP A 171 -11.04 1.40 16.24
CA ASP A 171 -12.32 1.90 15.76
C ASP A 171 -12.18 3.37 15.38
N PHE A 172 -12.43 3.68 14.11
CA PHE A 172 -12.20 5.01 13.54
C PHE A 172 -13.51 5.56 12.96
N PRO A 173 -13.80 6.85 13.19
CA PRO A 173 -15.10 7.44 12.86
C PRO A 173 -15.32 7.68 11.36
N ASP A 174 -14.26 7.70 10.55
CA ASP A 174 -14.33 7.93 9.10
C ASP A 174 -13.14 7.25 8.39
N ILE A 175 -13.05 7.42 7.07
CA ILE A 175 -11.98 6.85 6.25
C ILE A 175 -10.64 7.58 6.46
N ALA A 176 -9.53 6.85 6.24
CA ALA A 176 -8.16 7.34 6.39
C ALA A 176 -7.91 8.66 5.64
N GLU A 177 -8.47 8.83 4.45
CA GLU A 177 -8.37 10.03 3.60
C GLU A 177 -8.89 11.31 4.29
N ARG A 178 -9.70 11.19 5.35
CA ARG A 178 -10.33 12.32 6.05
C ARG A 178 -9.79 12.56 7.46
N ILE A 179 -9.20 11.55 8.09
CA ILE A 179 -8.87 11.60 9.53
C ILE A 179 -7.38 11.54 9.82
N LEU A 180 -6.57 11.03 8.88
CA LEU A 180 -5.14 11.02 9.07
C LEU A 180 -4.58 12.46 9.05
N PRO A 181 -3.63 12.79 9.93
CA PRO A 181 -3.13 14.15 10.10
C PRO A 181 -2.11 14.52 9.01
N PHE A 182 -2.54 14.54 7.74
CA PHE A 182 -1.68 14.94 6.62
C PHE A 182 -1.22 16.39 6.76
N THR A 183 0.06 16.64 6.54
CA THR A 183 0.59 18.00 6.47
C THR A 183 0.56 18.56 5.05
N SER A 184 0.41 17.69 4.05
CA SER A 184 0.47 18.06 2.64
C SER A 184 -0.28 17.08 1.75
N VAL A 185 -1.01 17.62 0.77
CA VAL A 185 -1.72 16.86 -0.27
C VAL A 185 -1.23 17.34 -1.62
N ASN A 186 -0.40 16.54 -2.28
CA ASN A 186 0.25 16.92 -3.53
C ASN A 186 -0.70 16.71 -4.74
N ARG A 187 -0.95 17.79 -5.48
CA ARG A 187 -1.85 17.82 -6.65
C ARG A 187 -1.13 17.85 -8.00
N THR A 188 0.21 17.82 -8.01
CA THR A 188 1.00 17.93 -9.25
C THR A 188 1.09 16.61 -10.01
N PHE A 189 1.05 15.49 -9.29
CA PHE A 189 1.17 14.16 -9.88
C PHE A 189 -0.17 13.66 -10.43
N LYS A 190 -0.12 13.01 -11.59
CA LYS A 190 -1.27 12.41 -12.28
C LYS A 190 -1.44 10.96 -11.87
N GLY A 191 -2.60 10.60 -11.34
CA GLY A 191 -2.93 9.21 -11.06
C GLY A 191 -4.30 9.08 -10.40
N ASP A 192 -4.85 7.88 -10.43
CA ASP A 192 -6.18 7.58 -9.88
C ASP A 192 -6.37 6.05 -9.66
N ARG A 193 -7.57 5.66 -9.23
CA ARG A 193 -8.00 4.27 -8.98
C ARG A 193 -8.49 3.59 -10.26
N TYR A 194 -7.56 3.17 -11.13
CA TYR A 194 -7.87 2.73 -12.51
C TYR A 194 -8.63 1.40 -12.64
N SER A 195 -8.67 0.53 -11.63
CA SER A 195 -9.43 -0.73 -11.74
C SER A 195 -10.87 -0.64 -11.22
N GLU A 196 -11.22 0.40 -10.46
CA GLU A 196 -12.59 0.63 -9.95
C GLU A 196 -13.60 0.83 -11.08
N PHE A 197 -13.14 1.27 -12.26
CA PHE A 197 -13.94 1.40 -13.49
C PHE A 197 -14.63 0.09 -13.92
N LYS A 198 -14.15 -1.07 -13.46
CA LYS A 198 -14.81 -2.36 -13.69
C LYS A 198 -15.89 -2.71 -12.66
N ARG A 199 -15.81 -2.16 -11.44
CA ARG A 199 -16.73 -2.49 -10.33
C ARG A 199 -18.04 -1.69 -10.38
N ASN A 200 -18.02 -0.51 -10.99
CA ASN A 200 -19.20 0.35 -11.15
C ASN A 200 -19.82 0.28 -12.56
N ARG A 201 -20.41 -0.87 -12.91
CA ARG A 201 -21.55 -0.89 -13.85
C ARG A 201 -22.63 -1.77 -13.21
N GLY A 202 -23.82 -1.21 -13.01
CA GLY A 202 -24.95 -1.75 -12.23
C GLY A 202 -25.58 -3.05 -12.74
N ILE A 203 -24.77 -4.08 -12.93
CA ILE A 203 -25.20 -5.45 -13.17
C ILE A 203 -24.46 -6.31 -12.14
N PHE A 204 -25.20 -6.93 -11.24
CA PHE A 204 -24.68 -7.88 -10.25
C PHE A 204 -23.77 -8.91 -10.94
N ARG A 205 -22.46 -8.76 -10.75
CA ARG A 205 -21.45 -9.58 -11.40
C ARG A 205 -21.24 -10.87 -10.62
N SER A 206 -22.08 -11.86 -10.86
CA SER A 206 -21.87 -13.21 -10.35
C SER A 206 -20.62 -13.83 -11.00
N ARG A 207 -19.78 -14.49 -10.19
CA ARG A 207 -18.62 -15.31 -10.63
C ARG A 207 -19.01 -16.34 -11.70
N LYS A 208 -20.30 -16.71 -11.79
CA LYS A 208 -20.86 -17.62 -12.78
C LYS A 208 -20.75 -17.13 -14.22
N PHE A 209 -20.58 -15.84 -14.51
CA PHE A 209 -20.58 -15.35 -15.91
C PHE A 209 -19.19 -15.02 -16.48
N ASN A 210 -18.11 -15.26 -15.72
CA ASN A 210 -16.74 -14.99 -16.17
C ASN A 210 -16.25 -15.92 -17.30
N PHE A 211 -16.98 -16.99 -17.62
CA PHE A 211 -16.64 -17.90 -18.73
C PHE A 211 -17.08 -17.40 -20.11
N LEU A 212 -17.92 -16.35 -20.17
CA LEU A 212 -18.41 -15.80 -21.44
C LEU A 212 -17.34 -14.87 -22.08
N PRO A 213 -16.87 -15.16 -23.31
CA PRO A 213 -15.75 -14.47 -23.96
C PRO A 213 -15.95 -12.95 -24.09
N ILE A 214 -17.18 -12.48 -24.25
CA ILE A 214 -17.49 -11.05 -24.43
C ILE A 214 -17.08 -10.18 -23.23
N PHE A 215 -17.03 -10.77 -22.03
CA PHE A 215 -16.64 -10.07 -20.80
C PHE A 215 -15.12 -10.10 -20.54
N GLN A 216 -14.36 -10.68 -21.48
CA GLN A 216 -12.90 -10.66 -21.52
C GLN A 216 -12.36 -9.63 -22.51
N TRP A 217 -13.22 -8.95 -23.28
CA TRP A 217 -12.83 -7.96 -24.29
C TRP A 217 -12.32 -6.64 -23.68
N ASP A 218 -11.42 -5.97 -24.40
CA ASP A 218 -10.71 -4.75 -24.00
C ASP A 218 -11.59 -3.49 -23.82
N PHE A 219 -12.87 -3.55 -24.22
CA PHE A 219 -13.83 -2.44 -24.11
C PHE A 219 -14.18 -1.98 -22.68
N PHE A 220 -13.85 -2.77 -21.65
CA PHE A 220 -14.24 -2.54 -20.26
C PHE A 220 -13.11 -2.07 -19.35
N TRP A 221 -12.08 -1.46 -19.93
CA TRP A 221 -10.82 -1.22 -19.27
C TRP A 221 -10.32 0.18 -19.51
N GLU A 222 -10.01 0.87 -18.42
CA GLU A 222 -9.17 2.04 -18.50
C GLU A 222 -7.71 1.53 -18.51
N PRO A 223 -7.01 1.57 -19.65
CA PRO A 223 -5.57 1.40 -19.64
C PRO A 223 -4.99 2.50 -18.74
N ILE A 224 -3.95 2.15 -17.98
CA ILE A 224 -3.24 3.18 -17.22
C ILE A 224 -2.69 4.19 -18.24
N PRO A 225 -3.01 5.50 -18.11
CA PRO A 225 -2.53 6.50 -19.04
C PRO A 225 -1.01 6.47 -19.14
N ALA A 226 -0.48 6.68 -20.35
CA ALA A 226 0.96 6.64 -20.59
C ALA A 226 1.72 7.72 -19.78
N ASP A 227 1.04 8.81 -19.42
CA ASP A 227 1.56 9.92 -18.63
C ASP A 227 1.16 9.85 -17.13
N ALA A 228 0.55 8.76 -16.66
CA ALA A 228 0.21 8.61 -15.24
C ALA A 228 1.46 8.43 -14.38
N ASP A 229 1.67 9.29 -13.39
CA ASP A 229 2.75 9.23 -12.41
C ASP A 229 2.58 8.09 -11.40
N PHE A 230 1.33 7.73 -11.10
CA PHE A 230 1.00 6.57 -10.27
C PHE A 230 -0.30 5.91 -10.72
N ALA A 231 -0.47 4.65 -10.32
CA ALA A 231 -1.71 3.92 -10.49
C ALA A 231 -2.02 3.11 -9.23
N THR A 232 -3.28 3.11 -8.79
CA THR A 232 -3.75 2.36 -7.63
C THR A 232 -4.80 1.32 -8.02
N GLN A 233 -4.98 0.33 -7.16
CA GLN A 233 -5.84 -0.84 -7.39
C GLN A 233 -5.53 -1.63 -8.67
N VAL A 234 -4.27 -1.64 -9.12
CA VAL A 234 -3.90 -2.22 -10.41
C VAL A 234 -4.12 -3.74 -10.46
N VAL A 235 -4.75 -4.24 -11.53
CA VAL A 235 -4.99 -5.68 -11.73
C VAL A 235 -3.91 -6.36 -12.59
N GLU A 236 -3.82 -7.70 -12.55
CA GLU A 236 -2.77 -8.53 -13.20
C GLU A 236 -2.50 -8.18 -14.68
N ARG A 237 -3.58 -7.92 -15.41
CA ARG A 237 -3.61 -7.60 -16.84
C ARG A 237 -3.18 -6.17 -17.20
N GLN A 238 -3.15 -5.25 -16.23
CA GLN A 238 -2.59 -3.91 -16.44
C GLN A 238 -1.07 -4.01 -16.32
N ARG A 239 -0.38 -3.64 -17.41
CA ARG A 239 1.08 -3.58 -17.41
C ARG A 239 1.51 -2.33 -16.66
N VAL A 240 2.33 -2.54 -15.63
CA VAL A 240 2.99 -1.46 -14.90
C VAL A 240 4.44 -1.44 -15.35
N SER A 241 4.93 -0.28 -15.71
CA SER A 241 6.33 -0.06 -16.07
C SER A 241 6.77 1.25 -15.43
N PHE A 242 7.89 1.21 -14.72
CA PHE A 242 8.53 2.43 -14.26
C PHE A 242 9.19 3.14 -15.45
N ARG A 243 8.96 4.43 -15.56
CA ARG A 243 9.57 5.29 -16.58
C ARG A 243 10.74 6.03 -15.92
N GLY A 244 11.89 5.36 -15.89
CA GLY A 244 13.17 5.97 -15.55
C GLY A 244 13.57 6.95 -16.66
N GLY A 245 14.01 8.14 -16.27
CA GLY A 245 14.52 9.16 -17.20
C GLY A 245 15.83 8.75 -17.87
#